data_AF-A0A552V2W8-F1
#
_entry.id   AF-A0A552V2W8-F1
#
_cell.length_a   1.000
_cell.length_b   1.000
_cell.length_c   1.000
_cell.angle_alpha   90.00
_cell.angle_beta   90.00
_cell.angle_gamma   90.00
#
_symmetry.space_group_name_H-M   'P 1'
#
loop_
_entity.id
_entity.type
_entity.pdbx_description
1 polymer ?
#
loop_
_entity_poly.entity_id
_entity_poly.type
_entity_poly.pdbx_seq_one_letter_code
_entity_poly.pdbx_strand_id
1 'polypeptide(L)'
;METITKRIQSIDILRGIIMALMALDHTRDFFHIDAMTQDPTNMETTTPILFFTRWITHFCAPTFVFLSGTSIYLQSLRKTKKELALFLFTRGLWLIFAELTLVGFGWSFDYMFHIFFLQVIWAIGCSMVILSGLIFFNYRVLLGLGVIITLSHNLMDYTTITDPELDSVANVMIVTNFTPYSIGPFTFLSAYAILPWTGIMLLGFAVGKWFSAKDFTPKQRKKLLVRTGLSLIALFIILRFINSYGDLQPWSSQKSPIYTLLSFLNVTKYPPSLMYACMTLGPCMLALAALENVSNKFTAIMNVFGRVPFFYYLLHVYVIHFLCVILFYAEGYEFADNFRIPIAFGFRPRENFGFSLSITYLMWLLVLFICYFPSRWYNNYKSTHTKWWLSYV
;
A
#
# COMPACT_ATOMS: atom_id res chain seq x y z
N MET A 1 -12.33 -35.07 5.08
CA MET A 1 -12.96 -33.95 4.33
C MET A 1 -13.01 -32.78 5.29
N GLU A 2 -11.97 -31.95 5.29
CA GLU A 2 -11.82 -30.86 6.28
C GLU A 2 -12.95 -29.85 6.14
N THR A 3 -13.49 -29.45 7.29
CA THR A 3 -14.52 -28.43 7.44
C THR A 3 -14.18 -27.21 6.59
N ILE A 4 -15.13 -26.78 5.75
CA ILE A 4 -15.04 -25.54 4.98
C ILE A 4 -14.66 -24.44 5.96
N THR A 5 -13.40 -24.02 5.95
CA THR A 5 -12.89 -22.95 6.80
C THR A 5 -13.63 -21.69 6.37
N LYS A 6 -14.60 -21.28 7.18
CA LYS A 6 -15.43 -20.08 6.99
C LYS A 6 -14.50 -18.92 6.67
N ARG A 7 -14.75 -18.24 5.54
CA ARG A 7 -13.95 -17.10 5.07
C ARG A 7 -13.85 -16.06 6.18
N ILE A 8 -12.63 -15.56 6.42
CA ILE A 8 -12.33 -14.68 7.54
C ILE A 8 -12.68 -13.25 7.15
N GLN A 9 -13.89 -12.83 7.51
CA GLN A 9 -14.47 -11.57 7.05
C GLN A 9 -13.69 -10.34 7.53
N SER A 10 -13.05 -10.38 8.71
CA SER A 10 -12.29 -9.23 9.22
C SER A 10 -11.13 -8.82 8.30
N ILE A 11 -10.51 -9.77 7.61
CA ILE A 11 -9.44 -9.50 6.64
C ILE A 11 -10.01 -8.76 5.42
N ASP A 12 -11.13 -9.21 4.87
CA ASP A 12 -11.77 -8.56 3.72
C ASP A 12 -12.33 -7.18 4.12
N ILE A 13 -12.97 -7.05 5.29
CA ILE A 13 -13.51 -5.77 5.76
C ILE A 13 -12.37 -4.75 5.92
N LEU A 14 -11.27 -5.14 6.57
CA LEU A 14 -10.13 -4.23 6.75
C LEU A 14 -9.53 -3.83 5.40
N ARG A 15 -9.32 -4.78 4.47
CA ARG A 15 -8.90 -4.44 3.10
C ARG A 15 -9.84 -3.42 2.46
N GLY A 16 -11.14 -3.61 2.60
CA GLY A 16 -12.14 -2.70 2.07
C GLY A 16 -12.03 -1.27 2.61
N ILE A 17 -11.89 -1.14 3.92
CA ILE A 17 -11.67 0.17 4.58
C ILE A 17 -10.42 0.83 4.02
N ILE A 18 -9.34 0.07 3.92
CA ILE A 18 -8.07 0.60 3.42
C ILE A 18 -8.12 0.93 1.92
N MET A 19 -8.85 0.17 1.09
CA MET A 19 -9.12 0.54 -0.32
C MET A 19 -9.87 1.87 -0.41
N ALA A 20 -10.86 2.09 0.46
CA ALA A 20 -11.61 3.34 0.48
C ALA A 20 -10.71 4.52 0.86
N LEU A 21 -9.84 4.36 1.87
CA LEU A 21 -8.86 5.38 2.27
C LEU A 21 -7.77 5.61 1.22
N MET A 22 -7.32 4.56 0.53
CA MET A 22 -6.33 4.69 -0.55
C MET A 22 -6.85 5.58 -1.68
N ALA A 23 -8.12 5.40 -2.06
CA ALA A 23 -8.74 6.25 -3.09
C ALA A 23 -8.79 7.73 -2.68
N LEU A 24 -8.78 8.06 -1.38
CA LEU A 24 -8.68 9.46 -0.92
C LEU A 24 -7.31 10.06 -1.26
N ASP A 25 -6.21 9.32 -1.03
CA ASP A 25 -4.85 9.78 -1.35
C ASP A 25 -4.74 10.06 -2.86
N HIS A 26 -5.21 9.10 -3.66
CA HIS A 26 -5.13 9.20 -5.11
C HIS A 26 -6.05 10.29 -5.67
N THR A 27 -7.25 10.45 -5.10
CA THR A 27 -8.14 11.56 -5.48
C THR A 27 -7.50 12.90 -5.11
N ARG A 28 -6.83 13.01 -3.95
CA ARG A 28 -6.09 14.23 -3.60
C ARG A 28 -5.01 14.53 -4.63
N ASP A 29 -4.21 13.55 -5.04
CA ASP A 29 -3.14 13.76 -6.01
C ASP A 29 -3.66 14.36 -7.33
N PHE A 30 -4.82 13.92 -7.80
CA PHE A 30 -5.41 14.46 -9.03
C PHE A 30 -6.23 15.73 -8.85
N PHE A 31 -6.89 15.95 -7.71
CA PHE A 31 -7.91 17.00 -7.57
C PHE A 31 -7.62 18.08 -6.52
N HIS A 32 -6.61 17.94 -5.67
CA HIS A 32 -6.26 19.01 -4.73
C HIS A 32 -5.33 20.03 -5.39
N ILE A 33 -5.63 21.32 -5.24
CA ILE A 33 -4.95 22.42 -5.96
C ILE A 33 -3.42 22.38 -5.78
N ASP A 34 -2.94 22.10 -4.57
CA ASP A 34 -1.51 22.11 -4.23
C ASP A 34 -0.83 20.74 -4.36
N ALA A 35 -1.54 19.71 -4.84
CA ALA A 35 -1.04 18.33 -4.77
C ALA A 35 0.28 18.09 -5.52
N MET A 36 0.53 18.82 -6.61
CA MET A 36 1.71 18.64 -7.45
C MET A 36 2.84 19.63 -7.11
N THR A 37 2.60 20.58 -6.20
CA THR A 37 3.53 21.65 -5.83
C THR A 37 3.96 21.60 -4.37
N GLN A 38 3.18 20.95 -3.50
CA GLN A 38 3.45 20.88 -2.06
C GLN A 38 3.38 19.46 -1.52
N ASP A 39 4.25 19.15 -0.58
CA ASP A 39 4.13 17.94 0.25
C ASP A 39 3.09 18.18 1.35
N PRO A 40 1.99 17.38 1.43
CA PRO A 40 0.96 17.52 2.46
C PRO A 40 1.48 17.27 3.89
N THR A 41 2.69 16.76 4.06
CA THR A 41 3.35 16.54 5.35
C THR A 41 4.50 17.50 5.65
N ASN A 42 4.78 18.47 4.78
CA ASN A 42 5.76 19.51 5.07
C ASN A 42 5.26 20.41 6.22
N MET A 43 6.00 20.47 7.33
CA MET A 43 5.62 21.24 8.53
C MET A 43 5.52 22.75 8.31
N GLU A 44 6.19 23.27 7.29
CA GLU A 44 6.19 24.70 6.94
C GLU A 44 4.86 25.12 6.29
N THR A 45 4.36 24.29 5.37
CA THR A 45 3.19 24.62 4.53
C THR A 45 1.92 23.85 4.90
N THR A 46 2.03 22.72 5.61
CA THR A 46 0.87 21.89 5.92
C THR A 46 -0.10 22.54 6.91
N THR A 47 -1.34 22.08 6.84
CA THR A 47 -2.39 22.32 7.84
C THR A 47 -2.72 21.02 8.55
N PRO A 48 -3.23 21.04 9.79
CA PRO A 48 -3.63 19.81 10.49
C PRO A 48 -4.57 18.92 9.67
N ILE A 49 -5.56 19.50 8.98
CA ILE A 49 -6.51 18.72 8.17
C ILE A 49 -5.84 18.08 6.94
N LEU A 50 -4.94 18.80 6.25
CA LEU A 50 -4.20 18.26 5.11
C LEU A 50 -3.21 17.16 5.56
N PHE A 51 -2.49 17.39 6.67
CA PHE A 51 -1.61 16.39 7.26
C PHE A 51 -2.38 15.12 7.60
N PHE A 52 -3.50 15.22 8.33
CA PHE A 52 -4.26 14.03 8.72
C PHE A 52 -4.91 13.35 7.51
N THR A 53 -5.28 14.10 6.45
CA THR A 53 -5.71 13.51 5.18
C THR A 53 -4.63 12.61 4.61
N ARG A 54 -3.37 13.07 4.58
CA ARG A 54 -2.25 12.24 4.13
C ARG A 54 -1.97 11.09 5.09
N TRP A 55 -1.89 11.38 6.38
CA TRP A 55 -1.47 10.45 7.42
C TRP A 55 -2.42 9.23 7.55
N ILE A 56 -3.73 9.39 7.44
CA ILE A 56 -4.66 8.23 7.50
C ILE A 56 -4.47 7.28 6.31
N THR A 57 -3.91 7.75 5.20
CA THR A 57 -3.60 6.90 4.03
C THR A 57 -2.24 6.21 4.14
N HIS A 58 -1.41 6.55 5.13
CA HIS A 58 -0.16 5.84 5.41
C HIS A 58 -0.41 4.37 5.77
N PHE A 59 -1.57 4.07 6.37
CA PHE A 59 -1.99 2.71 6.69
C PHE A 59 -2.17 1.83 5.44
N CYS A 60 -2.29 2.43 4.25
CA CYS A 60 -2.68 1.71 3.05
C CYS A 60 -1.69 0.65 2.61
N ALA A 61 -0.49 1.04 2.21
CA ALA A 61 0.48 0.10 1.68
C ALA A 61 0.91 -0.99 2.70
N PRO A 62 1.29 -0.66 3.96
CA PRO A 62 1.69 -1.67 4.93
C PRO A 62 0.59 -2.68 5.22
N THR A 63 -0.65 -2.21 5.40
CA THR A 63 -1.79 -3.12 5.66
C THR A 63 -2.04 -4.02 4.46
N PHE A 64 -1.97 -3.52 3.23
CA PHE A 64 -2.14 -4.36 2.03
C PHE A 64 -1.06 -5.44 1.90
N VAL A 65 0.20 -5.06 2.04
CA VAL A 65 1.34 -5.98 1.93
C VAL A 65 1.28 -7.02 3.06
N PHE A 66 1.00 -6.59 4.28
CA PHE A 66 0.82 -7.47 5.45
C PHE A 66 -0.33 -8.46 5.25
N LEU A 67 -1.53 -7.99 4.88
CA LEU A 67 -2.69 -8.86 4.65
C LEU A 67 -2.49 -9.78 3.45
N SER A 68 -1.70 -9.38 2.45
CA SER A 68 -1.29 -10.26 1.35
C SER A 68 -0.51 -11.45 1.88
N GLY A 69 0.50 -11.21 2.73
CA GLY A 69 1.21 -12.28 3.46
C GLY A 69 0.27 -13.18 4.26
N THR A 70 -0.65 -12.59 5.03
CA THR A 70 -1.67 -13.34 5.80
C THR A 70 -2.50 -14.25 4.90
N SER A 71 -2.92 -13.77 3.72
CA SER A 71 -3.67 -14.59 2.76
C SER A 71 -2.84 -15.67 2.10
N ILE A 72 -1.53 -15.46 1.90
CA ILE A 72 -0.63 -16.49 1.39
C ILE A 72 -0.50 -17.63 2.39
N TYR A 73 -0.39 -17.32 3.69
CA TYR A 73 -0.43 -18.35 4.73
C TYR A 73 -1.74 -19.14 4.71
N LEU A 74 -2.90 -18.46 4.64
CA LEU A 74 -4.20 -19.15 4.60
C LEU A 74 -4.35 -20.03 3.35
N GLN A 75 -3.76 -19.65 2.23
CA GLN A 75 -3.71 -20.49 1.03
C GLN A 75 -2.80 -21.71 1.22
N SER A 76 -1.71 -21.59 1.99
CA SER A 76 -0.82 -22.71 2.33
C SER A 76 -1.51 -23.82 3.10
N LEU A 77 -2.63 -23.53 3.78
CA LEU A 77 -3.44 -24.54 4.46
C LEU A 77 -4.21 -25.44 3.49
N ARG A 78 -4.34 -25.04 2.22
CA ARG A 78 -5.18 -25.72 1.21
C ARG A 78 -4.41 -26.15 -0.04
N LYS A 79 -3.12 -25.81 -0.13
CA LYS A 79 -2.25 -26.08 -1.28
C LYS A 79 -0.99 -26.79 -0.80
N THR A 80 -0.46 -27.69 -1.60
CA THR A 80 0.90 -28.20 -1.38
C THR A 80 1.91 -27.07 -1.52
N LYS A 81 3.10 -27.24 -0.92
CA LYS A 81 4.18 -26.24 -1.04
C LYS A 81 4.55 -25.93 -2.49
N LYS A 82 4.60 -26.95 -3.36
CA LYS A 82 4.92 -26.78 -4.79
C LYS A 82 3.84 -25.98 -5.53
N GLU A 83 2.56 -26.32 -5.31
CA GLU A 83 1.45 -25.59 -5.92
C GLU A 83 1.39 -24.14 -5.44
N LEU A 84 1.65 -23.90 -4.16
CA LEU A 84 1.71 -22.53 -3.62
C LEU A 84 2.91 -21.77 -4.20
N ALA A 85 4.09 -22.37 -4.25
CA ALA A 85 5.28 -21.74 -4.85
C ALA A 85 5.01 -21.30 -6.30
N LEU A 86 4.51 -22.22 -7.15
CA LEU A 86 4.20 -21.91 -8.54
C LEU A 86 3.13 -20.83 -8.67
N PHE A 87 2.10 -20.89 -7.83
CA PHE A 87 1.07 -19.84 -7.79
C PHE A 87 1.64 -18.48 -7.42
N LEU A 88 2.47 -18.39 -6.38
CA LEU A 88 3.10 -17.14 -5.96
C LEU A 88 4.05 -16.59 -7.02
N PHE A 89 4.84 -17.46 -7.65
CA PHE A 89 5.76 -17.08 -8.71
C PHE A 89 5.00 -16.46 -9.90
N THR A 90 4.02 -17.19 -10.44
CA THR A 90 3.24 -16.73 -11.60
C THR A 90 2.36 -15.51 -11.27
N ARG A 91 1.76 -15.48 -10.07
CA ARG A 91 0.98 -14.32 -9.59
C ARG A 91 1.86 -13.10 -9.41
N GLY A 92 3.05 -13.27 -8.84
CA GLY A 92 4.02 -12.21 -8.65
C GLY A 92 4.50 -11.61 -9.96
N LEU A 93 4.87 -12.46 -10.93
CA LEU A 93 5.23 -12.02 -12.29
C LEU A 93 4.07 -11.28 -12.99
N TRP A 94 2.83 -11.74 -12.80
CA TRP A 94 1.67 -11.03 -13.32
C TRP A 94 1.50 -9.64 -12.70
N LEU A 95 1.73 -9.48 -11.40
CA LEU A 95 1.64 -8.16 -10.76
C LEU A 95 2.76 -7.22 -11.21
N ILE A 96 3.97 -7.75 -11.41
CA ILE A 96 5.08 -6.99 -12.02
C ILE A 96 4.70 -6.54 -13.43
N PHE A 97 4.21 -7.45 -14.26
CA PHE A 97 3.74 -7.12 -15.60
C PHE A 97 2.62 -6.08 -15.57
N ALA A 98 1.63 -6.25 -14.69
CA ALA A 98 0.54 -5.31 -14.54
C ALA A 98 1.02 -3.92 -14.09
N GLU A 99 2.03 -3.84 -13.21
CA GLU A 99 2.64 -2.56 -12.83
C GLU A 99 3.21 -1.84 -14.04
N LEU A 100 4.06 -2.54 -14.81
CA LEU A 100 4.76 -2.00 -15.97
C LEU A 100 3.83 -1.71 -17.16
N THR A 101 2.56 -2.12 -17.11
CA THR A 101 1.61 -1.94 -18.21
C THR A 101 0.34 -1.24 -17.73
N LEU A 102 -0.61 -1.99 -17.18
CA LEU A 102 -1.95 -1.52 -16.82
C LEU A 102 -1.94 -0.45 -15.74
N VAL A 103 -1.11 -0.58 -14.71
CA VAL A 103 -1.07 0.37 -13.59
C VAL A 103 -0.24 1.58 -13.98
N GLY A 104 0.95 1.37 -14.54
CA GLY A 104 1.80 2.46 -15.04
C GLY A 104 1.04 3.35 -16.01
N PHE A 105 0.40 2.75 -17.03
CA PHE A 105 -0.47 3.50 -17.95
C PHE A 105 -1.63 4.17 -17.20
N GLY A 106 -2.31 3.47 -16.29
CA GLY A 106 -3.43 4.05 -15.54
C GLY A 106 -3.05 5.30 -14.73
N TRP A 107 -1.82 5.36 -14.22
CA TRP A 107 -1.31 6.53 -13.48
C TRP A 107 -0.77 7.63 -14.38
N SER A 108 -0.10 7.31 -15.48
CA SER A 108 0.57 8.31 -16.31
C SER A 108 -0.26 8.80 -17.50
N PHE A 109 -1.16 7.98 -18.03
CA PHE A 109 -1.77 8.12 -19.37
C PHE A 109 -0.72 8.35 -20.48
N ASP A 110 0.54 7.95 -20.23
CA ASP A 110 1.64 7.98 -21.19
C ASP A 110 1.68 6.66 -21.96
N TYR A 111 1.18 6.68 -23.19
CA TYR A 111 1.16 5.51 -24.07
C TYR A 111 2.54 5.11 -24.61
N MET A 112 3.54 5.98 -24.48
CA MET A 112 4.93 5.72 -24.89
C MET A 112 5.78 5.16 -23.74
N PHE A 113 5.26 5.13 -22.51
CA PHE A 113 5.91 4.56 -21.33
C PHE A 113 7.33 5.10 -21.11
N HIS A 114 7.51 6.43 -21.16
CA HIS A 114 8.83 7.04 -20.96
C HIS A 114 9.36 6.82 -19.53
N ILE A 115 8.46 6.85 -18.54
CA ILE A 115 8.78 6.67 -17.13
C ILE A 115 7.99 5.48 -16.56
N PHE A 116 8.71 4.50 -16.03
CA PHE A 116 8.17 3.42 -15.21
C PHE A 116 8.30 3.76 -13.73
N PHE A 117 7.20 4.18 -13.12
CA PHE A 117 7.14 4.43 -11.69
C PHE A 117 6.81 3.13 -10.94
N LEU A 118 7.79 2.56 -10.22
CA LEU A 118 7.66 1.29 -9.52
C LEU A 118 7.07 1.52 -8.12
N GLN A 119 5.79 1.20 -7.97
CA GLN A 119 4.97 1.47 -6.80
C GLN A 119 4.67 0.20 -5.98
N VAL A 120 3.57 0.22 -5.22
CA VAL A 120 3.21 -0.83 -4.28
C VAL A 120 2.91 -2.18 -4.98
N ILE A 121 2.38 -2.17 -6.20
CA ILE A 121 2.05 -3.42 -6.91
C ILE A 121 3.33 -4.11 -7.38
N TRP A 122 4.33 -3.34 -7.84
CA TRP A 122 5.69 -3.83 -8.08
C TRP A 122 6.26 -4.55 -6.86
N ALA A 123 6.28 -3.88 -5.70
CA ALA A 123 6.83 -4.46 -4.49
C ALA A 123 6.08 -5.72 -4.04
N ILE A 124 4.74 -5.73 -4.11
CA ILE A 124 3.95 -6.95 -3.83
C ILE A 124 4.31 -8.08 -4.79
N GLY A 125 4.45 -7.79 -6.09
CA GLY A 125 4.82 -8.76 -7.12
C GLY A 125 6.19 -9.39 -6.84
N CYS A 126 7.20 -8.56 -6.62
CA CYS A 126 8.56 -9.01 -6.27
C CYS A 126 8.59 -9.79 -4.96
N SER A 127 7.90 -9.33 -3.91
CA SER A 127 7.80 -10.05 -2.63
C SER A 127 7.11 -11.41 -2.78
N MET A 128 6.10 -11.56 -3.64
CA MET A 128 5.50 -12.86 -3.95
C MET A 128 6.47 -13.79 -4.68
N VAL A 129 7.27 -13.27 -5.61
CA VAL A 129 8.33 -14.04 -6.28
C VAL A 129 9.37 -14.51 -5.26
N ILE A 130 9.86 -13.64 -4.37
CA ILE A 130 10.79 -14.03 -3.31
C ILE A 130 10.15 -15.08 -2.39
N LEU A 131 8.91 -14.87 -1.93
CA LEU A 131 8.21 -15.79 -1.05
C LEU A 131 7.94 -17.14 -1.72
N SER A 132 7.85 -17.21 -3.04
CA SER A 132 7.72 -18.48 -3.78
C SER A 132 8.90 -19.43 -3.54
N GLY A 133 10.12 -18.89 -3.39
CA GLY A 133 11.30 -19.65 -2.97
C GLY A 133 11.34 -19.88 -1.46
N LEU A 134 10.95 -18.87 -0.67
CA LEU A 134 11.02 -19.00 0.79
C LEU A 134 9.99 -19.98 1.38
N ILE A 135 8.88 -20.27 0.69
CA ILE A 135 7.80 -21.14 1.20
C ILE A 135 8.25 -22.57 1.52
N PHE A 136 9.41 -23.00 1.01
CA PHE A 136 9.97 -24.32 1.30
C PHE A 136 10.57 -24.40 2.71
N PHE A 137 11.02 -23.28 3.28
CA PHE A 137 11.54 -23.22 4.64
C PHE A 137 10.42 -23.36 5.69
N ASN A 138 10.82 -23.60 6.94
CA ASN A 138 9.86 -23.69 8.04
C ASN A 138 9.38 -22.30 8.47
N TYR A 139 8.21 -22.24 9.10
CA TYR A 139 7.58 -21.01 9.58
C TYR A 139 8.51 -20.11 10.42
N ARG A 140 9.40 -20.69 11.24
CA ARG A 140 10.29 -19.93 12.13
C ARG A 140 11.33 -19.15 11.33
N VAL A 141 11.82 -19.72 10.22
CA VAL A 141 12.73 -19.03 9.31
C VAL A 141 12.04 -17.83 8.67
N LEU A 142 10.81 -18.00 8.16
CA LEU A 142 10.07 -16.89 7.52
C LEU A 142 9.76 -15.77 8.53
N LEU A 143 9.35 -16.13 9.75
CA LEU A 143 9.15 -15.16 10.82
C LEU A 143 10.46 -14.43 11.17
N GLY A 144 11.56 -15.18 11.35
CA GLY A 144 12.88 -14.62 11.65
C GLY A 144 13.35 -13.64 10.57
N LEU A 145 13.24 -14.03 9.29
CA LEU A 145 13.57 -13.16 8.16
C LEU A 145 12.69 -11.90 8.12
N GLY A 146 11.37 -12.04 8.31
CA GLY A 146 10.46 -10.88 8.35
C GLY A 146 10.81 -9.90 9.46
N VAL A 147 11.13 -10.41 10.66
CA VAL A 147 11.56 -9.60 11.81
C VAL A 147 12.91 -8.95 11.54
N ILE A 148 13.92 -9.70 11.09
CA ILE A 148 15.26 -9.18 10.83
C ILE A 148 15.20 -8.09 9.76
N ILE A 149 14.59 -8.36 8.60
CA ILE A 149 14.48 -7.38 7.52
C ILE A 149 13.81 -6.10 8.01
N THR A 150 12.65 -6.21 8.67
CA THR A 150 11.88 -5.04 9.11
C THR A 150 12.61 -4.26 10.21
N LEU A 151 13.31 -4.95 11.11
CA LEU A 151 14.06 -4.30 12.18
C LEU A 151 15.37 -3.69 11.70
N SER A 152 16.05 -4.26 10.71
CA SER A 152 17.44 -3.95 10.40
C SER A 152 17.65 -3.19 9.09
N HIS A 153 16.64 -3.07 8.20
CA HIS A 153 16.86 -2.38 6.92
C HIS A 153 17.22 -0.90 7.11
N ASN A 154 16.75 -0.25 8.17
CA ASN A 154 17.13 1.12 8.54
C ASN A 154 18.61 1.24 8.97
N LEU A 155 19.39 0.15 9.10
CA LEU A 155 20.84 0.27 9.26
C LEU A 155 21.50 0.86 8.01
N MET A 156 20.89 0.67 6.83
CA MET A 156 21.38 1.26 5.58
C MET A 156 21.28 2.77 5.55
N ASP A 157 20.42 3.36 6.39
CA ASP A 157 20.25 4.80 6.53
C ASP A 157 21.55 5.50 6.99
N TYR A 158 22.44 4.77 7.65
CA TYR A 158 23.75 5.26 8.11
C TYR A 158 24.90 4.93 7.16
N THR A 159 24.60 4.35 5.99
CA THR A 159 25.60 3.91 5.01
C THR A 159 25.51 4.76 3.75
N THR A 160 26.63 5.37 3.35
CA THR A 160 26.74 6.05 2.05
C THR A 160 27.22 5.07 0.99
N ILE A 161 26.46 4.93 -0.09
CA ILE A 161 26.85 4.12 -1.25
C ILE A 161 27.40 5.06 -2.32
N THR A 162 28.70 5.01 -2.58
CA THR A 162 29.37 5.90 -3.53
C THR A 162 29.46 5.35 -4.95
N ASP A 163 29.36 4.02 -5.10
CA ASP A 163 29.34 3.35 -6.40
C ASP A 163 27.96 3.53 -7.05
N PRO A 164 27.87 4.16 -8.24
CA PRO A 164 26.58 4.43 -8.90
C PRO A 164 25.77 3.19 -9.28
N GLU A 165 26.44 2.08 -9.65
CA GLU A 165 25.75 0.84 -10.00
C GLU A 165 25.18 0.18 -8.74
N LEU A 166 25.96 0.17 -7.67
CA LEU A 166 25.51 -0.37 -6.39
C LEU A 166 24.40 0.49 -5.75
N ASP A 167 24.47 1.82 -5.87
CA ASP A 167 23.42 2.74 -5.40
C ASP A 167 22.11 2.50 -6.15
N SER A 168 22.19 2.30 -7.47
CA SER A 168 21.01 1.98 -8.30
C SER A 168 20.36 0.66 -7.86
N VAL A 169 21.16 -0.38 -7.61
CA VAL A 169 20.65 -1.66 -7.09
C VAL A 169 20.05 -1.48 -5.70
N ALA A 170 20.71 -0.71 -4.82
CA ALA A 170 20.23 -0.45 -3.48
C ALA A 170 18.91 0.34 -3.48
N ASN A 171 18.74 1.32 -4.37
CA ASN A 171 17.51 2.12 -4.52
C ASN A 171 16.28 1.28 -4.94
N VAL A 172 16.51 0.16 -5.64
CA VAL A 172 15.43 -0.77 -6.00
C VAL A 172 15.23 -1.83 -4.92
N MET A 173 16.31 -2.28 -4.26
CA MET A 173 16.26 -3.42 -3.37
C MET A 173 16.01 -3.07 -1.91
N ILE A 174 16.63 -2.02 -1.36
CA ILE A 174 16.67 -1.80 0.10
C ILE A 174 16.42 -0.36 0.55
N VAL A 175 16.95 0.64 -0.15
CA VAL A 175 16.77 2.07 0.13
C VAL A 175 15.85 2.69 -0.90
N THR A 176 15.43 3.94 -0.69
CA THR A 176 14.63 4.68 -1.68
C THR A 176 15.05 6.14 -1.65
N ASN A 177 15.78 6.57 -2.68
CA ASN A 177 16.25 7.95 -2.82
C ASN A 177 15.54 8.69 -3.97
N PHE A 178 14.58 8.05 -4.65
CA PHE A 178 13.87 8.58 -5.82
C PHE A 178 14.81 9.03 -6.96
N THR A 179 16.04 8.52 -7.01
CA THR A 179 16.94 8.77 -8.13
C THR A 179 16.45 7.96 -9.35
N PRO A 180 16.16 8.62 -10.49
CA PRO A 180 15.77 7.93 -11.71
C PRO A 180 16.97 7.21 -12.33
N TYR A 181 16.74 6.03 -12.90
CA TYR A 181 17.74 5.28 -13.66
C TYR A 181 17.21 4.98 -15.06
N SER A 182 18.08 5.10 -16.08
CA SER A 182 17.69 4.92 -17.47
C SER A 182 18.29 3.66 -18.07
N ILE A 183 17.48 2.88 -18.78
CA ILE A 183 17.89 1.72 -19.56
C ILE A 183 17.42 1.96 -21.00
N GLY A 184 18.33 2.43 -21.86
CA GLY A 184 17.99 2.86 -23.21
C GLY A 184 17.02 4.06 -23.19
N PRO A 185 15.87 4.00 -23.88
CA PRO A 185 14.89 5.10 -23.92
C PRO A 185 13.98 5.15 -22.68
N PHE A 186 14.06 4.16 -21.78
CA PHE A 186 13.16 4.04 -20.66
C PHE A 186 13.80 4.53 -19.38
N THR A 187 13.09 5.37 -18.62
CA THR A 187 13.47 5.80 -17.29
C THR A 187 12.65 5.06 -16.25
N PHE A 188 13.28 4.63 -15.17
CA PHE A 188 12.64 3.97 -14.06
C PHE A 188 12.83 4.78 -12.79
N LEU A 189 11.79 4.82 -11.97
CA LEU A 189 11.78 5.50 -10.70
C LEU A 189 11.19 4.57 -9.65
N SER A 190 12.01 4.16 -8.68
CA SER A 190 11.58 3.27 -7.60
C SER A 190 11.07 4.08 -6.41
N ALA A 191 9.79 3.90 -6.04
CA ALA A 191 9.25 4.41 -4.78
C ALA A 191 9.14 3.33 -3.70
N TYR A 192 9.10 2.05 -4.10
CA TYR A 192 8.84 0.94 -3.20
C TYR A 192 9.95 -0.12 -3.28
N ALA A 193 11.02 0.09 -2.48
CA ALA A 193 12.14 -0.84 -2.40
C ALA A 193 11.72 -2.26 -1.98
N ILE A 194 12.17 -3.28 -2.71
CA ILE A 194 11.62 -4.64 -2.64
C ILE A 194 11.76 -5.29 -1.27
N LEU A 195 12.93 -5.17 -0.63
CA LEU A 195 13.27 -5.93 0.57
C LEU A 195 12.48 -5.48 1.81
N PRO A 196 12.39 -4.17 2.16
CA PRO A 196 11.57 -3.72 3.29
C PRO A 196 10.10 -4.16 3.20
N TRP A 197 9.49 -4.07 2.01
CA TRP A 197 8.11 -4.55 1.79
C TRP A 197 8.00 -6.08 1.89
N THR A 198 9.03 -6.81 1.45
CA THR A 198 9.12 -8.27 1.65
C THR A 198 9.13 -8.63 3.13
N GLY A 199 9.84 -7.85 3.97
CA GLY A 199 9.80 -7.97 5.43
C GLY A 199 8.39 -7.89 5.99
N ILE A 200 7.63 -6.86 5.60
CA ILE A 200 6.22 -6.68 6.00
C ILE A 200 5.34 -7.86 5.52
N MET A 201 5.54 -8.34 4.29
CA MET A 201 4.79 -9.50 3.76
C MET A 201 5.07 -10.78 4.57
N LEU A 202 6.33 -11.02 4.94
CA LEU A 202 6.74 -12.17 5.76
C LEU A 202 6.15 -12.11 7.17
N LEU A 203 6.12 -10.92 7.79
CA LEU A 203 5.44 -10.70 9.07
C LEU A 203 3.93 -10.99 8.94
N GLY A 204 3.32 -10.54 7.84
CA GLY A 204 1.93 -10.85 7.49
C GLY A 204 1.67 -12.35 7.34
N PHE A 205 2.58 -13.06 6.66
CA PHE A 205 2.56 -14.52 6.53
C PHE A 205 2.63 -15.20 7.90
N ALA A 206 3.51 -14.72 8.77
CA ALA A 206 3.65 -15.25 10.12
C ALA A 206 2.36 -15.08 10.95
N VAL A 207 1.77 -13.88 10.93
CA VAL A 207 0.50 -13.60 11.63
C VAL A 207 -0.67 -14.40 11.03
N GLY A 208 -0.60 -14.77 9.75
CA GLY A 208 -1.55 -15.69 9.14
C GLY A 208 -1.75 -16.99 9.91
N LYS A 209 -0.72 -17.48 10.61
CA LYS A 209 -0.81 -18.67 11.47
C LYS A 209 -1.85 -18.52 12.58
N TRP A 210 -2.05 -17.32 13.13
CA TRP A 210 -3.02 -17.07 14.20
C TRP A 210 -4.48 -17.22 13.74
N PHE A 211 -4.71 -17.19 12.43
CA PHE A 211 -6.00 -17.40 11.80
C PHE A 211 -6.26 -18.87 11.44
N SER A 212 -5.28 -19.76 11.63
CA SER A 212 -5.46 -21.21 11.53
C SER A 212 -6.31 -21.73 12.69
N ALA A 213 -7.49 -22.27 12.38
CA ALA A 213 -8.38 -22.88 13.37
C ALA A 213 -7.77 -24.14 14.02
N LYS A 214 -6.75 -24.73 13.39
CA LYS A 214 -6.00 -25.89 13.92
C LYS A 214 -5.06 -25.49 15.06
N ASP A 215 -4.48 -24.29 14.98
CA ASP A 215 -3.42 -23.85 15.88
C ASP A 215 -3.92 -22.89 16.98
N PHE A 216 -4.99 -22.11 16.69
CA PHE A 216 -5.44 -21.04 17.59
C PHE A 216 -6.97 -20.96 17.70
N THR A 217 -7.45 -20.85 18.94
CA THR A 217 -8.84 -20.47 19.22
C THR A 217 -9.08 -18.98 18.92
N PRO A 218 -10.33 -18.56 18.63
CA PRO A 218 -10.66 -17.14 18.45
C PRO A 218 -10.20 -16.24 19.62
N LYS A 219 -10.32 -16.73 20.86
CA LYS A 219 -9.87 -15.99 22.06
C LYS A 219 -8.35 -15.81 22.09
N GLN A 220 -7.58 -16.85 21.76
CA GLN A 220 -6.12 -16.76 21.68
C GLN A 220 -5.67 -15.84 20.55
N ARG A 221 -6.27 -15.97 19.35
CA ARG A 221 -6.00 -15.08 18.22
C ARG A 221 -6.23 -13.61 18.60
N LYS A 222 -7.40 -13.29 19.14
CA LYS A 222 -7.73 -11.92 19.57
C LYS A 222 -6.73 -11.40 20.59
N LYS A 223 -6.36 -12.22 21.58
CA LYS A 223 -5.35 -11.86 22.58
C LYS A 223 -3.98 -11.56 21.96
N LEU A 224 -3.55 -12.36 20.99
CA LEU A 224 -2.28 -12.15 20.27
C LEU A 224 -2.31 -10.89 19.42
N LEU A 225 -3.35 -10.69 18.61
CA LEU A 225 -3.52 -9.49 17.81
C LEU A 225 -3.52 -8.22 18.66
N VAL A 226 -4.24 -8.22 19.78
CA VAL A 226 -4.28 -7.06 20.70
C VAL A 226 -2.92 -6.82 21.35
N ARG A 227 -2.29 -7.88 21.90
CA ARG A 227 -1.00 -7.74 22.58
C ARG A 227 0.07 -7.25 21.62
N THR A 228 0.21 -7.88 20.46
CA THR A 228 1.21 -7.48 19.46
C THR A 228 0.92 -6.10 18.89
N GLY A 229 -0.36 -5.78 18.61
CA GLY A 229 -0.75 -4.45 18.15
C GLY A 229 -0.38 -3.34 19.13
N LEU A 230 -0.69 -3.53 20.42
CA LEU A 230 -0.29 -2.59 21.48
C LEU A 230 1.22 -2.53 21.67
N SER A 231 1.93 -3.67 21.59
CA SER A 231 3.39 -3.69 21.68
C SER A 231 4.06 -2.93 20.54
N LEU A 232 3.54 -3.01 19.30
CA LEU A 232 4.06 -2.23 18.18
C LEU A 232 3.80 -0.72 18.34
N ILE A 233 2.63 -0.34 18.84
CA ILE A 233 2.33 1.07 19.15
C ILE A 233 3.26 1.59 20.27
N ALA A 234 3.46 0.80 21.32
CA ALA A 234 4.39 1.14 22.39
C ALA A 234 5.83 1.26 21.87
N LEU A 235 6.27 0.33 21.02
CA LEU A 235 7.59 0.38 20.38
C LEU A 235 7.75 1.64 19.53
N PHE A 236 6.74 2.01 18.72
CA PHE A 236 6.73 3.26 17.97
C PHE A 236 6.93 4.47 18.90
N ILE A 237 6.15 4.56 19.98
CA ILE A 237 6.22 5.67 20.93
C ILE A 237 7.62 5.75 21.58
N ILE A 238 8.15 4.61 22.04
CA ILE A 238 9.49 4.53 22.65
C ILE A 238 10.56 4.99 21.66
N LEU A 239 10.54 4.47 20.42
CA LEU A 239 11.49 4.84 19.38
C LEU A 239 11.40 6.32 19.02
N ARG A 240 10.19 6.90 19.00
CA ARG A 240 10.02 8.35 18.79
C ARG A 240 10.58 9.17 19.94
N PHE A 241 10.41 8.77 21.20
CA PHE A 241 11.04 9.50 22.32
C PHE A 241 12.56 9.37 22.34
N ILE A 242 13.13 8.24 21.89
CA ILE A 242 14.57 8.09 21.70
C ILE A 242 15.07 8.95 20.52
N ASN A 243 14.25 9.10 19.48
CA ASN A 243 14.45 10.01 18.34
C ASN A 243 15.79 9.80 17.59
N SER A 244 16.22 8.55 17.43
CA SER A 244 17.52 8.21 16.83
C SER A 244 17.44 7.08 15.81
N TYR A 245 16.99 5.87 16.20
CA TYR A 245 16.93 4.70 15.32
C TYR A 245 15.52 4.41 14.81
N GLY A 246 15.43 3.95 13.56
CA GLY A 246 14.20 3.43 12.96
C GLY A 246 13.40 4.44 12.14
N ASP A 247 13.93 5.66 11.97
CA ASP A 247 13.51 6.67 11.00
C ASP A 247 14.61 7.73 10.85
N LEU A 248 14.91 8.17 9.62
CA LEU A 248 15.90 9.22 9.35
C LEU A 248 15.40 10.63 9.67
N GLN A 249 14.09 10.81 9.90
CA GLN A 249 13.47 12.10 10.16
C GLN A 249 13.16 12.24 11.66
N PRO A 250 14.11 12.78 12.47
CA PRO A 250 13.85 13.04 13.87
C PRO A 250 12.75 14.09 14.01
N TRP A 251 11.83 13.89 14.94
CA TRP A 251 10.84 14.92 15.25
C TRP A 251 11.47 16.04 16.06
N SER A 252 10.85 17.22 16.00
CA SER A 252 11.28 18.40 16.74
C SER A 252 10.08 19.20 17.23
N SER A 253 10.30 20.06 18.23
CA SER A 253 9.27 20.99 18.67
C SER A 253 8.96 22.00 17.56
N GLN A 254 7.68 22.22 17.30
CA GLN A 254 7.20 23.11 16.25
C GLN A 254 6.50 24.34 16.84
N LYS A 255 6.03 25.22 15.95
CA LYS A 255 5.35 26.49 16.27
C LYS A 255 4.15 26.39 17.23
N SER A 256 3.54 25.21 17.39
CA SER A 256 2.47 24.98 18.36
C SER A 256 2.36 23.50 18.75
N PRO A 257 1.69 23.16 19.86
CA PRO A 257 1.57 21.77 20.32
C PRO A 257 0.99 20.82 19.27
N ILE A 258 0.02 21.27 18.47
CA ILE A 258 -0.56 20.44 17.40
C ILE A 258 0.48 20.15 16.32
N TYR A 259 1.26 21.14 15.88
CA TYR A 259 2.32 20.92 14.89
C TYR A 259 3.46 20.05 15.46
N THR A 260 3.76 20.15 16.76
CA THR A 260 4.72 19.23 17.41
C THR A 260 4.19 17.79 17.39
N LEU A 261 2.89 17.60 17.59
CA LEU A 261 2.26 16.28 17.41
C LEU A 261 2.33 15.81 15.95
N LEU A 262 2.09 16.69 14.97
CA LEU A 262 2.22 16.32 13.55
C LEU A 262 3.66 15.90 13.23
N SER A 263 4.65 16.67 13.70
CA SER A 263 6.07 16.33 13.59
C SER A 263 6.35 14.97 14.24
N PHE A 264 5.83 14.72 15.44
CA PHE A 264 5.94 13.42 16.12
C PHE A 264 5.32 12.26 15.32
N LEU A 265 4.25 12.49 14.55
CA LEU A 265 3.62 11.47 13.71
C LEU A 265 4.22 11.36 12.30
N ASN A 266 5.04 12.33 11.88
CA ASN A 266 5.65 12.37 10.56
C ASN A 266 6.86 11.44 10.51
N VAL A 267 6.71 10.31 9.84
CA VAL A 267 7.72 9.26 9.71
C VAL A 267 7.81 8.79 8.25
N THR A 268 8.99 8.31 7.87
CA THR A 268 9.42 8.01 6.51
C THR A 268 8.68 6.80 5.94
N LYS A 269 7.95 7.03 4.84
CA LYS A 269 7.18 6.00 4.12
C LYS A 269 8.02 5.19 3.13
N TYR A 270 9.07 5.78 2.57
CA TYR A 270 9.83 5.24 1.45
C TYR A 270 11.33 5.22 1.77
N PRO A 271 11.94 4.03 2.00
CA PRO A 271 11.27 2.75 2.27
C PRO A 271 10.47 2.83 3.60
N PRO A 272 9.55 1.89 3.88
CA PRO A 272 8.74 1.94 5.09
C PRO A 272 9.63 1.75 6.32
N SER A 273 9.96 2.85 7.02
CA SER A 273 10.83 2.80 8.19
C SER A 273 10.27 1.89 9.28
N LEU A 274 11.11 1.41 10.19
CA LEU A 274 10.67 0.63 11.35
C LEU A 274 9.58 1.37 12.13
N MET A 275 9.74 2.69 12.34
CA MET A 275 8.73 3.50 13.01
C MET A 275 7.43 3.58 12.19
N TYR A 276 7.51 3.76 10.87
CA TYR A 276 6.36 3.74 9.96
C TYR A 276 5.63 2.38 9.99
N ALA A 277 6.37 1.27 9.98
CA ALA A 277 5.82 -0.07 10.10
C ALA A 277 5.12 -0.28 11.46
N CYS A 278 5.71 0.17 12.57
CA CYS A 278 5.10 0.07 13.89
C CYS A 278 3.82 0.91 14.00
N MET A 279 3.86 2.16 13.54
CA MET A 279 2.75 3.11 13.55
C MET A 279 1.54 2.60 12.74
N THR A 280 1.79 1.83 11.68
CA THR A 280 0.73 1.35 10.77
C THR A 280 0.27 -0.08 11.07
N LEU A 281 1.20 -1.01 11.32
CA LEU A 281 0.87 -2.42 11.58
C LEU A 281 0.27 -2.63 12.98
N GLY A 282 0.64 -1.82 13.98
CA GLY A 282 0.06 -1.90 15.31
C GLY A 282 -1.46 -1.70 15.29
N PRO A 283 -1.97 -0.54 14.82
CA PRO A 283 -3.40 -0.30 14.65
C PRO A 283 -4.08 -1.27 13.67
N CYS A 284 -3.40 -1.72 12.63
CA CYS A 284 -3.91 -2.77 11.73
C CYS A 284 -4.28 -4.05 12.49
N MET A 285 -3.41 -4.55 13.38
CA MET A 285 -3.69 -5.74 14.19
C MET A 285 -4.84 -5.51 15.18
N LEU A 286 -4.93 -4.31 15.77
CA LEU A 286 -6.06 -3.94 16.63
C LEU A 286 -7.38 -3.90 15.85
N ALA A 287 -7.36 -3.34 14.64
CA ALA A 287 -8.52 -3.32 13.75
C ALA A 287 -8.96 -4.74 13.37
N LEU A 288 -8.03 -5.65 13.05
CA LEU A 288 -8.34 -7.07 12.81
C LEU A 288 -9.03 -7.72 14.02
N ALA A 289 -8.54 -7.45 15.23
CA ALA A 289 -9.12 -7.98 16.46
C ALA A 289 -10.51 -7.39 16.77
N ALA A 290 -10.73 -6.12 16.43
CA ALA A 290 -12.01 -5.44 16.63
C ALA A 290 -13.07 -5.91 15.62
N LEU A 291 -12.69 -6.13 14.36
CA LEU A 291 -13.59 -6.47 13.26
C LEU A 291 -14.05 -7.94 13.23
N GLU A 292 -13.45 -8.83 14.05
CA GLU A 292 -13.67 -10.28 13.95
C GLU A 292 -15.16 -10.71 14.07
N ASN A 293 -15.94 -10.00 14.88
CA ASN A 293 -17.36 -10.31 15.13
C ASN A 293 -18.30 -9.16 14.74
N VAL A 294 -17.85 -8.23 13.90
CA VAL A 294 -18.67 -7.07 13.50
C VAL A 294 -19.36 -7.36 12.18
N SER A 295 -20.69 -7.31 12.18
CA SER A 295 -21.52 -7.42 10.97
C SER A 295 -22.60 -6.34 10.97
N ASN A 296 -22.43 -5.33 10.11
CA ASN A 296 -23.40 -4.26 9.89
C ASN A 296 -23.37 -3.79 8.42
N LYS A 297 -24.19 -2.79 8.09
CA LYS A 297 -24.28 -2.23 6.72
C LYS A 297 -22.93 -1.68 6.22
N PHE A 298 -22.20 -0.97 7.07
CA PHE A 298 -20.89 -0.42 6.72
C PHE A 298 -19.89 -1.53 6.40
N THR A 299 -19.76 -2.53 7.27
CA THR A 299 -18.85 -3.67 7.01
C THR A 299 -19.26 -4.47 5.78
N ALA A 300 -20.55 -4.55 5.47
CA ALA A 300 -21.03 -5.20 4.24
C ALA A 300 -20.57 -4.45 2.98
N ILE A 301 -20.60 -3.12 2.98
CA ILE A 301 -20.09 -2.29 1.88
C ILE A 301 -18.58 -2.46 1.75
N MET A 302 -17.82 -2.30 2.84
CA MET A 302 -16.36 -2.42 2.81
C MET A 302 -15.91 -3.82 2.35
N ASN A 303 -16.60 -4.87 2.78
CA ASN A 303 -16.35 -6.23 2.34
C ASN A 303 -16.50 -6.41 0.81
N VAL A 304 -17.29 -5.59 0.10
CA VAL A 304 -17.32 -5.64 -1.37
C VAL A 304 -15.95 -5.28 -1.94
N PHE A 305 -15.39 -4.14 -1.56
CA PHE A 305 -14.07 -3.70 -2.03
C PHE A 305 -12.97 -4.69 -1.64
N GLY A 306 -12.98 -5.15 -0.38
CA GLY A 306 -11.92 -6.01 0.13
C GLY A 306 -11.89 -7.43 -0.45
N ARG A 307 -12.98 -7.89 -1.06
CA ARG A 307 -13.02 -9.19 -1.75
C ARG A 307 -12.42 -9.17 -3.15
N VAL A 308 -12.38 -7.99 -3.78
CA VAL A 308 -11.85 -7.79 -5.14
C VAL A 308 -10.84 -6.62 -5.19
N PRO A 309 -9.82 -6.62 -4.32
CA PRO A 309 -8.99 -5.44 -4.11
C PRO A 309 -8.18 -5.03 -5.35
N PHE A 310 -7.68 -5.99 -6.13
CA PHE A 310 -6.90 -5.67 -7.34
C PHE A 310 -7.78 -5.15 -8.49
N PHE A 311 -8.97 -5.73 -8.69
CA PHE A 311 -9.96 -5.17 -9.61
C PHE A 311 -10.36 -3.74 -9.23
N TYR A 312 -10.68 -3.50 -7.96
CA TYR A 312 -10.98 -2.15 -7.46
C TYR A 312 -9.77 -1.22 -7.65
N TYR A 313 -8.56 -1.70 -7.37
CA TYR A 313 -7.33 -0.93 -7.55
C TYR A 313 -7.18 -0.44 -8.99
N LEU A 314 -7.36 -1.32 -9.98
CA LEU A 314 -7.33 -0.90 -11.38
C LEU A 314 -8.46 0.10 -11.65
N LEU A 315 -9.70 -0.27 -11.34
CA LEU A 315 -10.87 0.55 -11.64
C LEU A 315 -10.77 1.98 -11.11
N HIS A 316 -10.44 2.16 -9.83
CA HIS A 316 -10.45 3.50 -9.23
C HIS A 316 -9.36 4.41 -9.80
N VAL A 317 -8.17 3.89 -10.17
CA VAL A 317 -7.12 4.68 -10.81
C VAL A 317 -7.63 5.23 -12.14
N TYR A 318 -8.21 4.37 -12.99
CA TYR A 318 -8.77 4.81 -14.28
C TYR A 318 -9.96 5.75 -14.12
N VAL A 319 -10.83 5.54 -13.13
CA VAL A 319 -11.96 6.44 -12.85
C VAL A 319 -11.46 7.82 -12.40
N ILE A 320 -10.51 7.89 -11.47
CA ILE A 320 -9.92 9.15 -11.00
C ILE A 320 -9.26 9.89 -12.16
N HIS A 321 -8.44 9.19 -12.94
CA HIS A 321 -7.71 9.80 -14.05
C HIS A 321 -8.67 10.29 -15.13
N PHE A 322 -9.69 9.51 -15.50
CA PHE A 322 -10.69 9.93 -16.47
C PHE A 322 -11.48 11.17 -16.01
N LEU A 323 -11.83 11.24 -14.72
CA LEU A 323 -12.44 12.45 -14.14
C LEU A 323 -11.48 13.66 -14.19
N CYS A 324 -10.17 13.45 -14.04
CA CYS A 324 -9.16 14.50 -14.21
C CYS A 324 -9.10 14.99 -15.67
N VAL A 325 -9.19 14.08 -16.65
CA VAL A 325 -9.27 14.46 -18.08
C VAL A 325 -10.51 15.31 -18.36
N ILE A 326 -11.67 14.95 -17.78
CA ILE A 326 -12.88 15.77 -17.92
C ILE A 326 -12.65 17.17 -17.34
N LEU A 327 -12.05 17.25 -16.14
CA LEU A 327 -11.73 18.54 -15.53
C LEU A 327 -10.75 19.36 -16.38
N PHE A 328 -9.72 18.71 -16.93
CA PHE A 328 -8.75 19.33 -17.83
C PHE A 328 -9.42 20.06 -18.99
N TYR A 329 -10.32 19.39 -19.71
CA TYR A 329 -11.06 20.05 -20.79
C TYR A 329 -12.09 21.07 -20.29
N ALA A 330 -12.70 20.84 -19.12
CA ALA A 330 -13.67 21.77 -18.54
C ALA A 330 -13.04 23.10 -18.08
N GLU A 331 -11.78 23.08 -17.66
CA GLU A 331 -10.97 24.27 -17.33
C GLU A 331 -10.45 25.00 -18.59
N GLY A 332 -10.74 24.48 -19.79
CA GLY A 332 -10.43 25.13 -21.07
C GLY A 332 -9.08 24.74 -21.67
N TYR A 333 -8.39 23.73 -21.14
CA TYR A 333 -7.16 23.23 -21.74
C TYR A 333 -7.43 22.44 -23.03
N GLU A 334 -6.50 22.51 -23.98
CA GLU A 334 -6.54 21.74 -25.21
C GLU A 334 -5.67 20.48 -25.11
N PHE A 335 -5.93 19.48 -25.96
CA PHE A 335 -5.12 18.25 -26.00
C PHE A 335 -3.62 18.53 -26.18
N ALA A 336 -3.28 19.57 -26.96
CA ALA A 336 -1.89 19.96 -27.19
C ALA A 336 -1.18 20.45 -25.92
N ASP A 337 -1.91 20.99 -24.94
CA ASP A 337 -1.34 21.50 -23.69
C ASP A 337 -0.72 20.37 -22.88
N ASN A 338 -1.25 19.14 -22.99
CA ASN A 338 -0.67 17.96 -22.36
C ASN A 338 0.81 17.70 -22.75
N PHE A 339 1.28 18.26 -23.86
CA PHE A 339 2.65 18.13 -24.33
C PHE A 339 3.44 19.44 -24.29
N ARG A 340 2.78 20.58 -24.02
CA ARG A 340 3.38 21.91 -24.08
C ARG A 340 3.67 22.50 -22.71
N ILE A 341 2.89 22.13 -21.69
CA ILE A 341 3.05 22.65 -20.33
C ILE A 341 3.65 21.59 -19.40
N PRO A 342 4.19 21.98 -18.23
CA PRO A 342 4.59 21.03 -17.21
C PRO A 342 3.38 20.21 -16.70
N ILE A 343 3.39 18.93 -17.03
CA ILE A 343 2.38 17.95 -16.62
C ILE A 343 3.01 17.00 -15.59
N ALA A 344 2.29 16.70 -14.51
CA ALA A 344 2.75 15.74 -13.50
C ALA A 344 2.36 14.29 -13.86
N PHE A 345 1.08 14.10 -14.20
CA PHE A 345 0.49 12.91 -14.81
C PHE A 345 -0.30 13.37 -16.02
N GLY A 346 -0.44 12.57 -17.08
CA GLY A 346 -1.21 12.97 -18.27
C GLY A 346 -2.50 13.72 -17.92
N PHE A 347 -2.73 14.87 -18.56
CA PHE A 347 -3.90 15.73 -18.33
C PHE A 347 -4.04 16.32 -16.91
N ARG A 348 -2.97 16.25 -16.10
CA ARG A 348 -2.86 16.91 -14.79
C ARG A 348 -1.77 17.99 -14.83
N PRO A 349 -2.13 19.25 -15.14
CA PRO A 349 -1.24 20.41 -15.05
C PRO A 349 -0.57 20.48 -13.68
N ARG A 350 0.69 20.89 -13.63
CA ARG A 350 1.43 20.96 -12.37
C ARG A 350 0.94 22.10 -11.46
N GLU A 351 0.55 23.22 -12.04
CA GLU A 351 0.20 24.45 -11.30
C GLU A 351 -1.23 24.88 -11.61
N ASN A 352 -1.85 25.59 -10.64
CA ASN A 352 -3.17 26.22 -10.79
C ASN A 352 -4.30 25.29 -11.27
N PHE A 353 -4.23 24.00 -10.93
CA PHE A 353 -5.20 23.01 -11.36
C PHE A 353 -5.69 22.14 -10.20
N GLY A 354 -7.01 21.99 -10.10
CA GLY A 354 -7.69 21.28 -9.02
C GLY A 354 -8.50 22.22 -8.11
N PHE A 355 -8.84 21.72 -6.93
CA PHE A 355 -9.81 22.33 -6.04
C PHE A 355 -9.32 22.38 -4.59
N SER A 356 -10.12 23.04 -3.73
CA SER A 356 -9.95 22.96 -2.29
C SER A 356 -10.13 21.53 -1.77
N LEU A 357 -9.55 21.25 -0.60
CA LEU A 357 -9.62 19.95 0.06
C LEU A 357 -11.06 19.46 0.30
N SER A 358 -12.01 20.37 0.53
CA SER A 358 -13.42 20.01 0.72
C SER A 358 -14.05 19.42 -0.55
N ILE A 359 -13.74 20.01 -1.71
CA ILE A 359 -14.21 19.50 -3.01
C ILE A 359 -13.48 18.18 -3.33
N THR A 360 -12.20 18.06 -2.99
CA THR A 360 -11.46 16.79 -3.10
C THR A 360 -12.17 15.66 -2.34
N TYR A 361 -12.72 15.91 -1.15
CA TYR A 361 -13.49 14.89 -0.42
C TYR A 361 -14.80 14.52 -1.11
N LEU A 362 -15.50 15.48 -1.73
CA LEU A 362 -16.70 15.19 -2.52
C LEU A 362 -16.35 14.33 -3.75
N MET A 363 -15.26 14.65 -4.44
CA MET A 363 -14.74 13.84 -5.55
C MET A 363 -14.36 12.43 -5.09
N TRP A 364 -13.76 12.29 -3.90
CA TRP A 364 -13.41 10.99 -3.34
C TRP A 364 -14.67 10.15 -3.07
N LEU A 365 -15.71 10.72 -2.47
CA LEU A 365 -16.98 10.04 -2.24
C LEU A 365 -17.66 9.64 -3.56
N LEU A 366 -17.59 10.49 -4.59
CA LEU A 366 -18.06 10.19 -5.93
C LEU A 366 -17.31 8.99 -6.54
N VAL A 367 -15.98 8.96 -6.44
CA VAL A 367 -15.16 7.83 -6.91
C VAL A 367 -15.54 6.54 -6.21
N LEU A 368 -15.70 6.56 -4.87
CA LEU A 368 -16.15 5.39 -4.11
C LEU A 368 -17.53 4.89 -4.58
N PHE A 369 -18.46 5.81 -4.82
CA PHE A 369 -19.80 5.49 -5.30
C PHE A 369 -19.76 4.83 -6.69
N ILE A 370 -19.02 5.42 -7.64
CA ILE A 370 -18.86 4.87 -8.99
C ILE A 370 -18.21 3.48 -8.94
N CYS A 371 -17.15 3.31 -8.14
CA CYS A 371 -16.41 2.06 -8.05
C CYS A 371 -17.19 0.94 -7.32
N TYR A 372 -18.18 1.27 -6.49
CA TYR A 372 -18.94 0.30 -5.71
C TYR A 372 -19.73 -0.68 -6.59
N PHE A 373 -20.45 -0.19 -7.60
CA PHE A 373 -21.33 -1.04 -8.41
C PHE A 373 -20.56 -2.07 -9.26
N PRO A 374 -19.51 -1.69 -10.00
CA PRO A 374 -18.70 -2.66 -10.74
C PRO A 374 -17.98 -3.64 -9.80
N SER A 375 -17.49 -3.17 -8.64
CA SER A 375 -16.84 -4.04 -7.65
C SER A 375 -17.81 -5.08 -7.09
N ARG A 376 -19.07 -4.68 -6.83
CA ARG A 376 -20.14 -5.59 -6.38
C ARG A 376 -20.46 -6.63 -7.45
N TRP A 377 -20.61 -6.19 -8.69
CA TRP A 377 -20.84 -7.08 -9.84
C TRP A 377 -19.70 -8.08 -9.99
N TYR A 378 -18.45 -7.61 -10.02
CA TYR A 378 -17.28 -8.48 -10.21
C TYR A 378 -17.12 -9.46 -9.05
N ASN A 379 -17.38 -9.03 -7.80
CA ASN A 379 -17.38 -9.93 -6.65
C ASN A 379 -18.42 -11.07 -6.81
N ASN A 380 -19.63 -10.77 -7.30
CA ASN A 380 -20.65 -11.79 -7.56
C ASN A 380 -20.23 -12.73 -8.70
N TYR A 381 -19.68 -12.18 -9.78
CA TYR A 381 -19.18 -12.94 -10.92
C TYR A 381 -18.06 -13.91 -10.49
N LYS A 382 -17.05 -13.41 -9.79
CA LYS A 382 -15.93 -14.18 -9.25
C LYS A 382 -16.36 -15.28 -8.27
N SER A 383 -17.46 -15.07 -7.54
CA SER A 383 -17.98 -16.06 -6.59
C SER A 383 -18.78 -17.17 -7.25
N THR A 384 -19.22 -16.98 -8.50
CA THR A 384 -20.10 -17.90 -9.24
C THR A 384 -19.39 -18.60 -10.40
N HIS A 385 -18.16 -18.20 -10.74
CA HIS A 385 -17.39 -18.70 -11.88
C HIS A 385 -16.00 -19.17 -11.47
N THR A 386 -15.46 -20.17 -12.17
CA THR A 386 -14.19 -20.85 -11.85
C THR A 386 -13.11 -20.71 -12.94
N LYS A 387 -13.09 -19.58 -13.67
CA LYS A 387 -12.07 -19.32 -14.70
C LYS A 387 -10.70 -19.03 -14.08
N TRP A 388 -9.62 -19.49 -14.72
CA TRP A 388 -8.25 -19.37 -14.20
C TRP A 388 -7.83 -17.92 -13.91
N TRP A 389 -8.19 -16.99 -14.80
CA TRP A 389 -7.81 -15.58 -14.71
C TRP A 389 -8.46 -14.84 -13.54
N LEU A 390 -9.56 -15.35 -12.97
CA LEU A 390 -10.22 -14.76 -11.79
C LEU A 390 -9.34 -14.81 -10.54
N SER A 391 -8.36 -15.71 -10.49
CA SER A 391 -7.35 -15.73 -9.43
C SER A 391 -6.27 -14.66 -9.63
N TYR A 392 -6.15 -14.13 -10.85
CA TYR A 392 -5.21 -13.09 -11.26
C TYR A 392 -5.82 -11.68 -11.28
N VAL A 393 -7.13 -11.54 -11.02
CA VAL A 393 -7.85 -10.26 -10.95
C VAL A 393 -8.65 -10.16 -9.66
#